data_AF-A0A0P1BJD5-F1
#
_entry.id   AF-A0A0P1BJD5-F1
#
_cell.length_a   1.000
_cell.length_b   1.000
_cell.length_c   1.000
_cell.angle_alpha   90.00
_cell.angle_beta   90.00
_cell.angle_gamma   90.00
#
_symmetry.space_group_name_H-M   'P 1'
#
loop_
_entity.id
_entity.type
_entity.pdbx_description
1 polymer ?
#
loop_
_entity_poly.entity_id
_entity_poly.type
_entity_poly.pdbx_seq_one_letter_code
_entity_poly.pdbx_strand_id
1 'polypeptide(L)'
;MPPLSTHQILLTGTPTKVGTTRARGCSIALSGCAPRSFRVLNKDAKDKVQIAQSNELDDRRLKIKATGLDARPLVLAQARMAAALQRNESSTSADVTNKKIVSTPSSKFVSCQVVDPQPLLVLQSASTPHGSLVLLDGEMTTIRLQVLNAGTLPVDWIRLSFMDNLSEKMKKELNEGELNPSQAFLAEDKLLHSPVLSYSLSPRHAKHQISPGETRELQVNVRARVGCTHLSIFADYAYVDGPGRGGLQTDEARDWYHRRLSVPLAITVLPVVELGKLEIKTLRPYEAVRTLADGLKALERTGGGLPDGLADAKLFERLLQGRPDKECLVSFPMVNAHRNNVEVVVSLKDEAYHSKLRVRRSLPQNARAQIVFPFPRLDISTEELDRPIPSLSPRQFVVPKSKSSPAEQAVARARFWLAQEVVAKLSGWRERAPGVRSDGIGGANEHASLEGTSTNARSSSARWIDRSTGRKGYIDLSSLMVADDHLQCLRRDPLSLSLHISTFAGGDAVQENGLVGSEEANGRLTPENDANEGLQRTNGTLDNGARSASKVPFKVIVDERPEA
;
A
#
# COMPACT_ATOMS: atom_id res chain seq x y z
N MET A 1 65.23 7.86 -2.53
CA MET A 1 64.52 6.82 -1.79
C MET A 1 65.54 5.79 -1.33
N PRO A 2 65.40 5.19 -0.13
CA PRO A 2 66.24 4.07 0.29
C PRO A 2 66.15 2.88 -0.69
N PRO A 3 67.16 1.99 -0.75
CA PRO A 3 66.98 0.71 -1.42
C PRO A 3 65.89 -0.12 -0.72
N LEU A 4 65.14 -0.90 -1.52
CA LEU A 4 64.05 -1.80 -1.07
C LEU A 4 62.83 -1.13 -0.39
N SER A 5 62.76 0.20 -0.28
CA SER A 5 61.57 0.89 0.28
C SER A 5 60.39 0.89 -0.70
N THR A 6 59.21 0.50 -0.24
CA THR A 6 57.95 0.59 -1.01
C THR A 6 57.23 1.90 -0.73
N HIS A 7 56.79 2.61 -1.77
CA HIS A 7 56.01 3.84 -1.65
C HIS A 7 54.71 3.75 -2.46
N GLN A 8 53.60 4.20 -1.87
CA GLN A 8 52.32 4.37 -2.55
C GLN A 8 52.14 5.84 -2.94
N ILE A 9 51.72 6.10 -4.18
CA ILE A 9 51.48 7.46 -4.71
C ILE A 9 50.10 7.47 -5.34
N LEU A 10 49.21 8.32 -4.83
CA LEU A 10 47.89 8.54 -5.43
C LEU A 10 48.03 9.48 -6.62
N LEU A 11 47.75 8.98 -7.83
CA LEU A 11 47.68 9.80 -9.04
C LEU A 11 46.22 10.24 -9.25
N THR A 12 45.99 11.55 -9.21
CA THR A 12 44.69 12.17 -9.51
C THR A 12 44.73 12.89 -10.86
N GLY A 13 43.56 13.13 -11.45
CA GLY A 13 43.43 13.89 -12.69
C GLY A 13 41.97 14.20 -12.99
N THR A 14 41.68 15.44 -13.34
CA THR A 14 40.36 15.91 -13.78
C THR A 14 40.29 15.91 -15.31
N PRO A 15 39.27 15.29 -15.93
CA PRO A 15 39.10 15.37 -17.37
C PRO A 15 38.66 16.78 -17.78
N THR A 16 39.32 17.35 -18.79
CA THR A 16 39.07 18.73 -19.25
C THR A 16 38.05 18.84 -20.38
N LYS A 17 37.60 17.71 -20.94
CA LYS A 17 36.62 17.63 -22.02
C LYS A 17 35.69 16.43 -21.84
N VAL A 18 34.46 16.60 -22.32
CA VAL A 18 33.40 15.58 -22.39
C VAL A 18 33.78 14.47 -23.39
N GLY A 19 33.32 13.24 -23.17
CA GLY A 19 33.59 12.06 -24.00
C GLY A 19 34.53 11.03 -23.34
N THR A 20 35.00 10.06 -24.13
CA THR A 20 35.70 8.87 -23.61
C THR A 20 37.17 9.12 -23.27
N THR A 21 37.45 9.41 -22.01
CA THR A 21 38.83 9.47 -21.48
C THR A 21 39.38 8.06 -21.24
N ARG A 22 40.63 7.79 -21.65
CA ARG A 22 41.30 6.49 -21.42
C ARG A 22 42.60 6.67 -20.64
N ALA A 23 42.64 6.13 -19.42
CA ALA A 23 43.85 6.03 -18.62
C ALA A 23 44.78 4.98 -19.23
N ARG A 24 45.86 5.43 -19.88
CA ARG A 24 46.84 4.54 -20.54
C ARG A 24 47.86 3.94 -19.57
N GLY A 25 48.12 4.63 -18.46
CA GLY A 25 49.21 4.33 -17.54
C GLY A 25 49.86 5.59 -16.98
N CYS A 26 50.99 5.42 -16.31
CA CYS A 26 51.88 6.50 -15.89
C CYS A 26 53.30 6.28 -16.46
N SER A 27 54.10 7.34 -16.53
CA SER A 27 55.54 7.25 -16.76
C SER A 27 56.24 7.79 -15.53
N ILE A 28 57.20 7.03 -14.99
CA ILE A 28 57.92 7.37 -13.77
C ILE A 28 59.40 7.51 -14.12
N ALA A 29 59.96 8.69 -13.84
CA ALA A 29 61.39 8.94 -13.82
C ALA A 29 61.83 9.11 -12.36
N LEU A 30 62.94 8.47 -11.99
CA LEU A 30 63.62 8.68 -10.71
C LEU A 30 64.97 9.33 -11.02
N SER A 31 65.49 10.16 -10.11
CA SER A 31 66.80 10.80 -10.30
C SER A 31 67.90 9.76 -10.53
N GLY A 32 68.70 9.94 -11.57
CA GLY A 32 69.73 8.98 -12.00
C GLY A 32 69.23 7.73 -12.74
N CYS A 33 67.91 7.57 -12.96
CA CYS A 33 67.33 6.40 -13.61
C CYS A 33 66.65 6.74 -14.95
N ALA A 34 66.68 5.80 -15.90
CA ALA A 34 65.92 5.91 -17.13
C ALA A 34 64.39 5.93 -16.86
N PRO A 35 63.59 6.74 -17.59
CA PRO A 35 62.15 6.82 -17.40
C PRO A 35 61.46 5.51 -17.81
N ARG A 36 60.54 5.01 -16.97
CA ARG A 36 59.84 3.74 -17.20
C ARG A 36 58.32 3.96 -17.24
N SER A 37 57.70 3.54 -18.35
CA SER A 37 56.24 3.58 -18.54
C SER A 37 55.57 2.32 -17.99
N PHE A 38 54.55 2.51 -17.14
CA PHE A 38 53.73 1.45 -16.56
C PHE A 38 52.29 1.57 -17.08
N ARG A 39 51.86 0.63 -17.92
CA ARG A 39 50.52 0.66 -18.55
C ARG A 39 49.43 0.18 -17.59
N VAL A 40 48.34 0.95 -17.51
CA VAL A 40 47.13 0.55 -16.76
C VAL A 40 46.14 -0.04 -17.75
N LEU A 41 45.92 -1.35 -17.61
CA LEU A 41 45.00 -2.13 -18.43
C LEU A 41 43.80 -2.53 -17.57
N ASN A 42 42.61 -2.41 -18.13
CA ASN A 42 41.42 -3.01 -17.56
C ASN A 42 41.54 -4.53 -17.75
N LYS A 43 41.73 -5.26 -16.66
CA LYS A 43 41.93 -6.72 -16.66
C LYS A 43 40.64 -7.40 -16.26
N ASP A 44 40.00 -8.07 -17.21
CA ASP A 44 38.85 -8.93 -16.93
C ASP A 44 39.29 -10.07 -16.00
N ALA A 45 38.35 -10.72 -15.30
CA ALA A 45 38.69 -11.77 -14.33
C ALA A 45 39.51 -12.92 -14.95
N LYS A 46 39.29 -13.20 -16.24
CA LYS A 46 40.05 -14.19 -17.03
C LYS A 46 41.49 -13.74 -17.31
N ASP A 47 41.71 -12.46 -17.60
CA ASP A 47 43.04 -11.90 -17.85
C ASP A 47 43.92 -11.95 -16.59
N LYS A 48 43.31 -11.73 -15.41
CA LYS A 48 44.02 -11.85 -14.12
C LYS A 48 44.55 -13.28 -13.91
N VAL A 49 43.77 -14.30 -14.26
CA VAL A 49 44.18 -15.71 -14.18
C VAL A 49 45.27 -16.03 -15.21
N GLN A 50 45.13 -15.61 -16.47
CA GLN A 50 46.16 -15.82 -17.48
C GLN A 50 47.49 -15.13 -17.15
N ILE A 51 47.44 -13.91 -16.61
CA ILE A 51 48.66 -13.18 -16.20
C ILE A 51 49.28 -13.82 -14.95
N ALA A 52 48.47 -14.33 -14.00
CA ALA A 52 49.01 -15.10 -12.87
C ALA A 52 49.71 -16.38 -13.34
N GLN A 53 49.10 -17.13 -14.27
CA GLN A 53 49.70 -18.33 -14.85
C GLN A 53 50.97 -18.01 -15.67
N SER A 54 50.98 -16.91 -16.44
CA SER A 54 52.16 -16.46 -17.18
C SER A 54 53.31 -16.09 -16.24
N ASN A 55 53.01 -15.32 -15.20
CA ASN A 55 54.00 -14.93 -14.20
C ASN A 55 54.52 -16.14 -13.42
N GLU A 56 53.66 -17.11 -13.07
CA GLU A 56 54.09 -18.35 -12.41
C GLU A 56 55.00 -19.19 -13.33
N LEU A 57 54.71 -19.25 -14.63
CA LEU A 57 55.55 -19.93 -15.61
C LEU A 57 56.91 -19.23 -15.81
N ASP A 58 56.95 -17.89 -15.77
CA ASP A 58 58.20 -17.14 -15.83
C ASP A 58 59.00 -17.18 -14.52
N ASP A 59 58.36 -17.14 -13.35
CA ASP A 59 59.01 -17.42 -12.07
C ASP A 59 59.59 -18.84 -12.06
N ARG A 60 58.87 -19.85 -12.58
CA ARG A 60 59.37 -21.22 -12.74
C ARG A 60 60.56 -21.31 -13.73
N ARG A 61 60.66 -20.40 -14.71
CA ARG A 61 61.81 -20.30 -15.66
C ARG A 61 63.02 -19.59 -15.05
N LEU A 62 62.79 -18.56 -14.23
CA LEU A 62 63.83 -17.74 -13.61
C LEU A 62 64.40 -18.37 -12.33
N LYS A 63 63.63 -19.21 -11.64
CA LYS A 63 64.02 -19.89 -10.39
C LYS A 63 64.92 -21.11 -10.64
N ILE A 64 66.06 -20.86 -11.29
CA ILE A 64 67.11 -21.85 -11.54
C ILE A 64 67.66 -22.35 -10.20
N LYS A 65 67.29 -23.58 -9.81
CA LYS A 65 67.78 -24.25 -8.59
C LYS A 65 69.06 -25.07 -8.78
N ALA A 66 69.53 -25.20 -10.02
CA ALA A 66 70.77 -25.91 -10.35
C ALA A 66 71.93 -24.92 -10.48
N THR A 67 73.09 -25.25 -9.93
CA THR A 67 74.32 -24.45 -10.05
C THR A 67 75.44 -25.29 -10.69
N GLY A 68 76.44 -24.63 -11.26
CA GLY A 68 77.53 -25.32 -11.96
C GLY A 68 77.07 -26.04 -13.24
N LEU A 69 77.65 -27.22 -13.50
CA LEU A 69 77.43 -27.98 -14.74
C LEU A 69 75.99 -28.45 -14.92
N ASP A 70 75.26 -28.72 -13.84
CA ASP A 70 73.88 -29.24 -13.88
C ASP A 70 72.86 -28.22 -14.38
N ALA A 71 73.22 -26.93 -14.43
CA ALA A 71 72.40 -25.89 -15.06
C ALA A 71 72.47 -25.92 -16.61
N ARG A 72 73.48 -26.58 -17.20
CA ARG A 72 73.77 -26.56 -18.65
C ARG A 72 72.61 -27.03 -19.53
N PRO A 73 71.81 -28.07 -19.19
CA PRO A 73 70.66 -28.47 -20.01
C PRO A 73 69.57 -27.39 -20.10
N LEU A 74 69.31 -26.68 -18.99
CA LEU A 74 68.34 -25.58 -18.94
C LEU A 74 68.79 -24.37 -19.78
N VAL A 75 70.06 -23.98 -19.66
CA VAL A 75 70.64 -22.89 -20.47
C VAL A 75 70.61 -23.23 -21.97
N LEU A 76 70.94 -24.47 -22.34
CA LEU A 76 70.85 -24.93 -23.73
C LEU A 76 69.42 -24.98 -24.25
N ALA A 77 68.43 -25.31 -23.41
CA ALA A 77 67.02 -25.26 -23.77
C ALA A 77 66.55 -23.82 -24.01
N GLN A 78 66.89 -22.88 -23.12
CA GLN A 78 66.59 -21.46 -23.28
C GLN A 78 67.23 -20.86 -24.53
N ALA A 79 68.51 -21.16 -24.79
CA ALA A 79 69.22 -20.70 -25.99
C ALA A 79 68.58 -21.24 -27.29
N ARG A 80 68.13 -22.51 -27.30
CA ARG A 80 67.40 -23.10 -28.43
C ARG A 80 66.04 -22.45 -28.64
N MET A 81 65.31 -22.10 -27.58
CA MET A 81 64.04 -21.37 -27.69
C MET A 81 64.23 -19.94 -28.22
N ALA A 82 65.25 -19.22 -27.76
CA ALA A 82 65.60 -17.88 -28.28
C ALA A 82 65.96 -17.93 -29.78
N ALA A 83 66.79 -18.90 -30.18
CA ALA A 83 67.17 -19.11 -31.57
C ALA A 83 66.01 -19.60 -32.47
N ALA A 84 64.94 -20.16 -31.90
CA ALA A 84 63.72 -20.51 -32.61
C ALA A 84 62.78 -19.30 -32.80
N LEU A 85 62.74 -18.38 -31.83
CA LEU A 85 61.97 -17.14 -31.93
C LEU A 85 62.56 -16.20 -32.99
N GLN A 86 63.87 -16.00 -33.01
CA GLN A 86 64.56 -15.17 -34.02
C GLN A 86 64.40 -15.70 -35.45
N ARG A 87 64.21 -17.02 -35.63
CA ARG A 87 64.09 -17.65 -36.95
C ARG A 87 62.74 -17.39 -37.65
N ASN A 88 61.78 -16.78 -36.97
CA ASN A 88 60.47 -16.46 -37.54
C ASN A 88 60.37 -15.05 -38.15
N GLU A 89 61.39 -14.19 -38.02
CA GLU A 89 61.38 -12.84 -38.62
C GLU A 89 61.88 -12.82 -40.08
N SER A 90 62.38 -13.95 -40.61
CA SER A 90 63.04 -14.03 -41.92
C SER A 90 62.53 -15.18 -42.81
N SER A 91 61.21 -15.28 -43.01
CA SER A 91 60.62 -16.15 -44.03
C SER A 91 59.41 -15.49 -44.69
N THR A 92 59.62 -14.91 -45.88
CA THR A 92 58.55 -14.49 -46.80
C THR A 92 58.01 -15.68 -47.61
N SER A 93 56.89 -15.45 -48.29
CA SER A 93 56.15 -16.36 -49.18
C SER A 93 55.31 -17.47 -48.52
N ALA A 94 54.30 -17.90 -49.28
CA ALA A 94 53.10 -18.60 -48.86
C ALA A 94 53.32 -20.07 -48.43
N ASP A 95 52.52 -20.55 -47.46
CA ASP A 95 51.29 -21.26 -47.84
C ASP A 95 50.21 -21.17 -46.74
N VAL A 96 48.95 -21.46 -47.08
CA VAL A 96 47.78 -21.32 -46.19
C VAL A 96 47.35 -22.67 -45.63
N THR A 97 47.54 -22.90 -44.32
CA THR A 97 46.67 -23.81 -43.56
C THR A 97 46.67 -23.54 -42.05
N ASN A 98 45.61 -22.88 -41.59
CA ASN A 98 44.93 -23.09 -40.31
C ASN A 98 45.75 -23.21 -39.00
N LYS A 99 46.88 -22.49 -38.87
CA LYS A 99 47.40 -22.18 -37.52
C LYS A 99 46.47 -21.17 -36.84
N LYS A 100 45.95 -21.52 -35.66
CA LYS A 100 45.21 -20.59 -34.79
C LYS A 100 46.02 -19.31 -34.63
N ILE A 101 45.47 -18.19 -35.13
CA ILE A 101 45.94 -16.86 -34.73
C ILE A 101 45.71 -16.78 -33.22
N VAL A 102 46.80 -16.76 -32.45
CA VAL A 102 46.75 -16.40 -31.04
C VAL A 102 46.39 -14.91 -31.04
N SER A 103 45.10 -14.61 -30.87
CA SER A 103 44.62 -13.24 -30.74
C SER A 103 45.33 -12.63 -29.55
N THR A 104 46.19 -11.64 -29.82
CA THR A 104 46.81 -10.82 -28.79
C THR A 104 45.68 -10.28 -27.91
N PRO A 105 45.67 -10.56 -26.59
CA PRO A 105 44.53 -10.22 -25.74
C PRO A 105 44.30 -8.72 -25.85
N SER A 106 43.10 -8.33 -26.30
CA SER A 106 42.80 -6.94 -26.64
C SER A 106 42.92 -6.09 -25.38
N SER A 107 44.07 -5.44 -25.19
CA SER A 107 44.45 -4.85 -23.92
C SER A 107 43.71 -3.53 -23.71
N LYS A 108 42.43 -3.63 -23.31
CA LYS A 108 41.52 -2.51 -23.11
C LYS A 108 42.11 -1.59 -22.03
N PHE A 109 42.48 -0.38 -22.39
CA PHE A 109 42.80 0.66 -21.41
C PHE A 109 41.58 0.96 -20.54
N VAL A 110 41.80 1.36 -19.28
CA VAL A 110 40.70 1.78 -18.40
C VAL A 110 40.05 3.03 -18.99
N SER A 111 38.79 2.91 -19.41
CA SER A 111 38.00 3.97 -20.05
C SER A 111 36.94 4.51 -19.09
N CYS A 112 36.85 5.84 -18.99
CA CYS A 112 35.79 6.54 -18.30
C CYS A 112 35.02 7.40 -19.32
N GLN A 113 33.69 7.38 -19.27
CA GLN A 113 32.87 8.34 -20.01
C GLN A 113 32.72 9.60 -19.17
N VAL A 114 33.22 10.72 -19.71
CA VAL A 114 33.10 12.04 -19.10
C VAL A 114 31.83 12.67 -19.64
N VAL A 115 30.86 12.93 -18.75
CA VAL A 115 29.59 13.57 -19.09
C VAL A 115 29.69 15.09 -18.96
N ASP A 116 28.77 15.82 -19.60
CA ASP A 116 28.65 17.26 -19.42
C ASP A 116 28.47 17.65 -17.94
N PRO A 117 29.02 18.80 -17.49
CA PRO A 117 28.95 19.22 -16.09
C PRO A 117 27.51 19.17 -15.56
N GLN A 118 27.30 18.59 -14.37
CA GLN A 118 25.97 18.45 -13.78
C GLN A 118 25.81 19.36 -12.56
N PRO A 119 24.63 19.97 -12.31
CA PRO A 119 24.34 20.75 -11.11
C PRO A 119 24.54 19.92 -9.83
N LEU A 120 24.55 20.56 -8.66
CA LEU A 120 24.88 19.90 -7.39
C LEU A 120 23.93 20.36 -6.27
N LEU A 121 22.86 19.59 -6.02
CA LEU A 121 22.03 19.75 -4.83
C LEU A 121 22.65 19.05 -3.63
N VAL A 122 22.67 19.75 -2.50
CA VAL A 122 23.09 19.27 -1.19
C VAL A 122 21.92 19.46 -0.21
N LEU A 123 21.63 18.47 0.63
CA LEU A 123 20.67 18.63 1.72
C LEU A 123 21.28 19.54 2.80
N GLN A 124 20.73 20.74 2.97
CA GLN A 124 21.17 21.71 3.97
C GLN A 124 20.53 21.42 5.35
N SER A 125 19.24 21.07 5.37
CA SER A 125 18.53 20.62 6.57
C SER A 125 17.25 19.86 6.23
N ALA A 126 16.69 19.17 7.22
CA ALA A 126 15.37 18.53 7.13
C ALA A 126 14.58 18.80 8.42
N SER A 127 13.24 18.88 8.34
CA SER A 127 12.36 19.06 9.50
C SER A 127 12.19 17.79 10.36
N THR A 128 13.22 16.97 10.45
CA THR A 128 13.26 15.67 11.14
C THR A 128 14.37 15.71 12.21
N PRO A 129 14.06 15.67 13.51
CA PRO A 129 15.10 15.69 14.55
C PRO A 129 16.02 14.48 14.38
N HIS A 130 17.32 14.75 14.16
CA HIS A 130 18.36 13.74 13.95
C HIS A 130 18.07 12.70 12.84
N GLY A 131 17.27 13.06 11.83
CA GLY A 131 16.88 12.13 10.75
C GLY A 131 15.88 11.05 11.16
N SER A 132 15.19 11.23 12.31
CA SER A 132 14.20 10.31 12.84
C SER A 132 12.83 10.98 12.99
N LEU A 133 11.76 10.17 13.00
CA LEU A 133 10.37 10.59 13.13
C LEU A 133 9.62 9.66 14.11
N VAL A 134 8.80 10.23 15.00
CA VAL A 134 7.91 9.48 15.90
C VAL A 134 6.47 9.92 15.65
N LEU A 135 5.75 9.12 14.85
CA LEU A 135 4.38 9.41 14.41
C LEU A 135 3.38 8.44 15.05
N LEU A 136 2.12 8.84 15.06
CA LEU A 136 0.99 8.01 15.47
C LEU A 136 0.38 7.33 14.23
N ASP A 137 -0.14 6.10 14.36
CA ASP A 137 -0.63 5.33 13.21
C ASP A 137 -1.72 6.06 12.41
N GLY A 138 -1.59 6.11 11.08
CA GLY A 138 -2.51 6.84 10.22
C GLY A 138 -2.41 8.37 10.30
N GLU A 139 -1.52 8.94 11.12
CA GLU A 139 -1.20 10.37 11.12
C GLU A 139 -0.63 10.81 9.76
N MET A 140 -0.92 12.04 9.36
CA MET A 140 -0.35 12.66 8.17
C MET A 140 0.49 13.87 8.54
N THR A 141 1.72 13.95 8.03
CA THR A 141 2.71 14.97 8.40
C THR A 141 3.60 15.29 7.20
N THR A 142 4.05 16.53 7.07
CA THR A 142 4.91 16.96 5.95
C THR A 142 6.35 17.14 6.41
N ILE A 143 7.29 16.39 5.82
CA ILE A 143 8.73 16.65 5.93
C ILE A 143 9.07 17.80 4.99
N ARG A 144 9.83 18.76 5.50
CA ARG A 144 10.43 19.85 4.72
C ARG A 144 11.91 19.56 4.55
N LEU A 145 12.38 19.40 3.32
CA LEU A 145 13.79 19.23 2.98
C LEU A 145 14.30 20.55 2.38
N GLN A 146 15.27 21.18 3.03
CA GLN A 146 15.96 22.35 2.45
C GLN A 146 17.13 21.85 1.60
N VAL A 147 17.05 22.05 0.29
CA VAL A 147 18.12 21.69 -0.66
C VAL A 147 18.78 22.95 -1.20
N LEU A 148 20.11 23.02 -1.10
CA LEU A 148 20.95 24.09 -1.61
C LEU A 148 21.59 23.64 -2.93
N ASN A 149 21.49 24.44 -3.99
CA ASN A 149 22.29 24.24 -5.19
C ASN A 149 23.71 24.80 -4.99
N ALA A 150 24.62 23.95 -4.57
CA ALA A 150 26.05 24.24 -4.44
C ALA A 150 26.82 24.12 -5.78
N GLY A 151 26.12 23.93 -6.90
CA GLY A 151 26.69 23.86 -8.24
C GLY A 151 26.73 25.22 -8.95
N THR A 152 27.45 25.28 -10.07
CA THR A 152 27.52 26.45 -10.97
C THR A 152 26.44 26.46 -12.05
N LEU A 153 25.64 25.40 -12.16
CA LEU A 153 24.52 25.27 -13.09
C LEU A 153 23.20 25.28 -12.32
N PRO A 154 22.11 25.84 -12.88
CA PRO A 154 20.79 25.74 -12.28
C PRO A 154 20.29 24.29 -12.25
N VAL A 155 19.23 24.05 -11.48
CA VAL A 155 18.36 22.88 -11.59
C VAL A 155 17.02 23.36 -12.15
N ASP A 156 16.40 22.58 -13.03
CA ASP A 156 15.08 22.82 -13.63
C ASP A 156 14.14 21.60 -13.48
N TRP A 157 14.71 20.41 -13.40
CA TRP A 157 14.03 19.14 -13.26
C TRP A 157 14.41 18.49 -11.92
N ILE A 158 13.39 18.16 -11.12
CA ILE A 158 13.52 17.35 -9.89
C ILE A 158 12.41 16.31 -9.85
N ARG A 159 12.77 15.03 -9.87
CA ARG A 159 11.85 13.91 -9.62
C ARG A 159 12.14 13.33 -8.24
N LEU A 160 11.16 13.40 -7.34
CA LEU A 160 11.21 12.61 -6.11
C LEU A 160 10.74 11.17 -6.36
N SER A 161 11.44 10.21 -5.76
CA SER A 161 11.03 8.81 -5.68
C SER A 161 11.31 8.27 -4.27
N PHE A 162 10.59 7.21 -3.89
CA PHE A 162 10.47 6.77 -2.50
C PHE A 162 10.66 5.26 -2.37
N MET A 163 11.34 4.85 -1.32
CA MET A 163 11.42 3.46 -0.86
C MET A 163 11.07 3.40 0.64
N ASP A 164 10.34 2.37 1.03
CA ASP A 164 9.96 2.08 2.41
C ASP A 164 9.78 0.58 2.62
N ASN A 165 10.05 0.12 3.84
CA ASN A 165 10.11 -1.32 4.15
C ASN A 165 8.74 -2.03 4.09
N LEU A 166 7.61 -1.31 4.18
CA LEU A 166 6.28 -1.90 4.03
C LEU A 166 5.93 -2.09 2.56
N SER A 167 6.16 -1.09 1.73
CA SER A 167 5.95 -1.15 0.28
C SER A 167 6.84 -2.19 -0.37
N GLU A 168 8.08 -2.36 0.09
CA GLU A 168 8.97 -3.44 -0.37
C GLU A 168 8.44 -4.83 0.01
N LYS A 169 8.00 -5.01 1.26
CA LYS A 169 7.40 -6.27 1.73
C LYS A 169 6.14 -6.62 0.94
N MET A 170 5.22 -5.68 0.75
CA MET A 170 4.00 -5.88 -0.04
C MET A 170 4.31 -6.18 -1.51
N LYS A 171 5.27 -5.49 -2.13
CA LYS A 171 5.71 -5.79 -3.50
C LYS A 171 6.32 -7.19 -3.61
N LYS A 172 7.05 -7.65 -2.59
CA LYS A 172 7.64 -9.00 -2.54
C LYS A 172 6.56 -10.08 -2.44
N GLU A 173 5.67 -9.98 -1.45
CA GLU A 173 4.55 -10.92 -1.24
C GLU A 173 3.66 -11.05 -2.49
N LEU A 174 3.38 -9.92 -3.15
CA LEU A 174 2.59 -9.84 -4.36
C LEU A 174 3.33 -10.40 -5.61
N ASN A 175 4.66 -10.40 -5.60
CA ASN A 175 5.49 -11.03 -6.64
C ASN A 175 5.71 -12.54 -6.39
N GLU A 176 5.61 -12.99 -5.14
CA GLU A 176 5.71 -14.41 -4.76
C GLU A 176 4.45 -15.21 -5.16
N GLY A 177 3.33 -14.52 -5.43
CA GLY A 177 2.14 -15.11 -6.05
C GLY A 177 1.33 -16.03 -5.13
N GLU A 178 1.44 -15.83 -3.82
CA GLU A 178 0.80 -16.68 -2.80
C GLU A 178 -0.44 -16.03 -2.16
N LEU A 179 -0.64 -14.73 -2.41
CA LEU A 179 -1.84 -13.99 -2.01
C LEU A 179 -3.05 -14.43 -2.85
N ASN A 180 -4.22 -14.53 -2.23
CA ASN A 180 -5.47 -14.71 -2.99
C ASN A 180 -5.84 -13.41 -3.74
N PRO A 181 -6.68 -13.45 -4.80
CA PRO A 181 -6.97 -12.27 -5.61
C PRO A 181 -7.53 -11.08 -4.83
N SER A 182 -8.32 -11.31 -3.77
CA SER A 182 -8.82 -10.25 -2.89
C SER A 182 -7.69 -9.57 -2.10
N GLN A 183 -6.74 -10.35 -1.57
CA GLN A 183 -5.55 -9.84 -0.87
C GLN A 183 -4.60 -9.13 -1.83
N ALA A 184 -4.44 -9.66 -3.04
CA ALA A 184 -3.63 -9.05 -4.10
C ALA A 184 -4.16 -7.66 -4.45
N PHE A 185 -5.46 -7.52 -4.73
CA PHE A 185 -6.11 -6.23 -4.94
C PHE A 185 -5.89 -5.26 -3.77
N LEU A 186 -6.10 -5.71 -2.53
CA LEU A 186 -5.91 -4.86 -1.34
C LEU A 186 -4.45 -4.42 -1.14
N ALA A 187 -3.47 -5.23 -1.52
CA ALA A 187 -2.06 -4.85 -1.52
C ALA A 187 -1.73 -3.82 -2.61
N GLU A 188 -2.28 -3.99 -3.82
CA GLU A 188 -2.12 -3.03 -4.92
C GLU A 188 -2.78 -1.68 -4.63
N ASP A 189 -4.00 -1.68 -4.10
CA ASP A 189 -4.72 -0.48 -3.66
C ASP A 189 -3.94 0.29 -2.58
N LYS A 190 -3.35 -0.43 -1.61
CA LYS A 190 -2.51 0.16 -0.55
C LYS A 190 -1.19 0.73 -1.05
N LEU A 191 -0.65 0.21 -2.15
CA LEU A 191 0.55 0.71 -2.82
C LEU A 191 0.25 1.93 -3.72
N LEU A 192 -0.91 1.96 -4.39
CA LEU A 192 -1.29 3.00 -5.36
C LEU A 192 -1.98 4.20 -4.71
N HIS A 193 -3.08 3.96 -3.98
CA HIS A 193 -3.94 5.03 -3.46
C HIS A 193 -3.54 5.50 -2.05
N SER A 194 -2.74 4.73 -1.33
CA SER A 194 -2.34 5.07 0.04
C SER A 194 -0.86 4.83 0.41
N PRO A 195 0.12 5.22 -0.42
CA PRO A 195 1.54 5.08 -0.09
C PRO A 195 1.95 5.81 1.20
N VAL A 196 3.06 5.37 1.80
CA VAL A 196 3.65 5.93 3.02
C VAL A 196 4.30 7.29 2.77
N LEU A 197 4.92 7.49 1.60
CA LEU A 197 5.50 8.75 1.14
C LEU A 197 4.83 9.20 -0.16
N SER A 198 4.57 10.50 -0.28
CA SER A 198 3.90 11.10 -1.43
C SER A 198 4.36 12.54 -1.69
N TYR A 199 4.30 12.94 -2.96
CA TYR A 199 4.69 14.27 -3.43
C TYR A 199 3.82 14.66 -4.63
N SER A 200 3.39 15.92 -4.68
CA SER A 200 2.33 16.37 -5.59
C SER A 200 2.81 17.27 -6.73
N LEU A 201 4.11 17.56 -6.83
CA LEU A 201 4.65 18.43 -7.88
C LEU A 201 5.24 17.58 -9.03
N SER A 202 4.91 17.94 -10.26
CA SER A 202 5.44 17.28 -11.47
C SER A 202 6.95 17.58 -11.64
N PRO A 203 7.72 16.75 -12.37
CA PRO A 203 9.18 16.87 -12.35
C PRO A 203 9.74 18.21 -12.84
N ARG A 204 9.08 18.90 -13.78
CA ARG A 204 9.41 20.26 -14.25
C ARG A 204 8.53 21.37 -13.65
N HIS A 205 7.92 21.13 -12.49
CA HIS A 205 7.10 22.17 -11.83
C HIS A 205 7.96 23.38 -11.45
N ALA A 206 7.48 24.61 -11.63
CA ALA A 206 8.27 25.84 -11.47
C ALA A 206 9.04 25.95 -10.13
N LYS A 207 8.50 25.40 -9.03
CA LYS A 207 9.19 25.32 -7.73
C LYS A 207 10.49 24.48 -7.73
N HIS A 208 10.73 23.67 -8.76
CA HIS A 208 11.95 22.88 -8.95
C HIS A 208 13.06 23.65 -9.68
N GLN A 209 12.77 24.85 -10.19
CA GLN A 209 13.82 25.76 -10.65
C GLN A 209 14.62 26.21 -9.41
N ILE A 210 15.93 25.96 -9.39
CA ILE A 210 16.85 26.33 -8.31
C ILE A 210 18.15 26.87 -8.92
N SER A 211 18.36 28.17 -8.77
CA SER A 211 19.53 28.89 -9.29
C SER A 211 20.83 28.44 -8.60
N PRO A 212 22.01 28.65 -9.20
CA PRO A 212 23.29 28.51 -8.50
C PRO A 212 23.31 29.31 -7.19
N GLY A 213 23.62 28.66 -6.06
CA GLY A 213 23.60 29.27 -4.73
C GLY A 213 22.24 29.41 -4.06
N GLU A 214 21.13 29.03 -4.71
CA GLU A 214 19.78 29.13 -4.15
C GLU A 214 19.42 27.91 -3.26
N THR A 215 18.75 28.17 -2.14
CA THR A 215 18.11 27.14 -1.31
C THR A 215 16.61 27.07 -1.58
N ARG A 216 16.06 25.86 -1.73
CA ARG A 216 14.64 25.59 -1.96
C ARG A 216 14.10 24.56 -0.97
N GLU A 217 12.87 24.78 -0.50
CA GLU A 217 12.15 23.79 0.33
C GLU A 217 11.36 22.81 -0.55
N LEU A 218 11.60 21.51 -0.36
CA LEU A 218 10.80 20.42 -0.93
C LEU A 218 9.91 19.82 0.18
N GLN A 219 8.59 19.81 -0.04
CA GLN A 219 7.59 19.39 0.95
C GLN A 219 7.07 17.97 0.63
N VAL A 220 7.57 16.96 1.35
CA VAL A 220 7.20 15.54 1.17
C VAL A 220 6.17 15.12 2.20
N ASN A 221 5.04 14.57 1.77
CA ASN A 221 3.96 14.16 2.65
C ASN A 221 4.14 12.69 3.09
N VAL A 222 4.15 12.48 4.41
CA VAL A 222 4.21 11.19 5.09
C VAL A 222 2.82 10.80 5.56
N ARG A 223 2.44 9.54 5.35
CA ARG A 223 1.35 8.86 6.07
C ARG A 223 1.96 7.77 6.93
N ALA A 224 1.84 7.92 8.25
CA ALA A 224 2.33 6.93 9.20
C ALA A 224 1.56 5.60 9.07
N ARG A 225 2.28 4.48 9.15
CA ARG A 225 1.75 3.11 9.18
C ARG A 225 2.56 2.25 10.15
N VAL A 226 1.90 1.54 11.06
CA VAL A 226 2.53 0.55 11.95
C VAL A 226 3.34 -0.47 11.15
N GLY A 227 4.53 -0.81 11.65
CA GLY A 227 5.50 -1.67 10.97
C GLY A 227 6.40 -0.95 9.95
N CYS A 228 6.13 0.32 9.62
CA CYS A 228 7.11 1.16 8.95
C CYS A 228 8.23 1.54 9.92
N THR A 229 9.47 1.37 9.49
CA THR A 229 10.69 1.57 10.28
C THR A 229 11.78 2.34 9.53
N HIS A 230 11.85 2.15 8.20
CA HIS A 230 12.87 2.72 7.34
C HIS A 230 12.22 3.39 6.14
N LEU A 231 12.65 4.63 5.87
CA LEU A 231 12.24 5.44 4.73
C LEU A 231 13.47 5.88 3.95
N SER A 232 13.35 6.04 2.64
CA SER A 232 14.37 6.70 1.82
C SER A 232 13.73 7.55 0.74
N ILE A 233 14.07 8.84 0.75
CA ILE A 233 13.67 9.82 -0.24
C ILE A 233 14.84 10.01 -1.20
N PHE A 234 14.62 9.76 -2.49
CA PHE A 234 15.58 10.02 -3.55
C PHE A 234 15.10 11.19 -4.38
N ALA A 235 15.87 12.28 -4.39
CA ALA A 235 15.70 13.36 -5.34
C ALA A 235 16.63 13.13 -6.53
N ASP A 236 16.06 12.73 -7.66
CA ASP A 236 16.75 12.77 -8.95
C ASP A 236 16.65 14.20 -9.50
N TYR A 237 17.77 14.79 -9.91
CA TYR A 237 17.82 16.19 -10.37
C TYR A 237 18.83 16.40 -11.48
N ALA A 238 18.57 17.40 -12.35
CA ALA A 238 19.41 17.73 -13.48
C ALA A 238 19.23 19.19 -13.93
N TYR A 239 20.02 19.58 -14.94
CA TYR A 239 19.76 20.73 -15.80
C TYR A 239 19.39 20.17 -17.18
N VAL A 240 18.13 20.27 -17.58
CA VAL A 240 17.52 19.60 -18.74
C VAL A 240 17.38 20.54 -19.92
N ASP A 241 16.97 21.79 -19.68
CA ASP A 241 16.79 22.83 -20.70
C ASP A 241 18.12 23.56 -21.04
N GLY A 242 19.25 22.95 -20.67
CA GLY A 242 20.60 23.42 -20.99
C GLY A 242 21.06 23.01 -22.39
N PRO A 243 21.92 23.81 -23.06
CA PRO A 243 22.38 23.52 -24.41
C PRO A 243 23.09 22.17 -24.51
N GLY A 244 22.67 21.37 -25.50
CA GLY A 244 23.23 20.03 -25.77
C GLY A 244 22.65 18.89 -24.91
N ARG A 245 21.60 19.14 -24.12
CA ARG A 245 21.00 18.17 -23.20
C ARG A 245 19.61 17.76 -23.69
N GLY A 246 19.29 16.47 -23.57
CA GLY A 246 18.00 15.92 -23.99
C GLY A 246 16.89 16.52 -23.12
N GLY A 247 16.10 17.44 -23.71
CA GLY A 247 15.18 18.29 -22.96
C GLY A 247 14.15 19.03 -23.80
N LEU A 248 14.48 19.42 -25.05
CA LEU A 248 13.48 19.90 -26.01
C LEU A 248 12.67 18.73 -26.61
N GLN A 249 11.42 18.99 -26.99
CA GLN A 249 10.55 18.05 -27.73
C GLN A 249 11.15 17.59 -29.08
N THR A 250 12.18 18.25 -29.59
CA THR A 250 12.88 17.88 -30.82
C THR A 250 14.01 16.86 -30.61
N ASP A 251 14.43 16.61 -29.35
CA ASP A 251 15.68 15.91 -29.01
C ASP A 251 15.43 14.64 -28.15
N GLU A 252 14.20 14.09 -28.18
CA GLU A 252 13.72 12.99 -27.32
C GLU A 252 14.51 11.67 -27.46
N ALA A 253 15.30 11.50 -28.52
CA ALA A 253 16.08 10.29 -28.80
C ALA A 253 17.45 10.23 -28.10
N ARG A 254 17.75 11.15 -27.16
CA ARG A 254 19.10 11.34 -26.61
C ARG A 254 19.20 10.99 -25.12
N ASP A 255 20.08 10.05 -24.79
CA ASP A 255 20.45 9.73 -23.41
C ASP A 255 20.93 10.98 -22.65
N TRP A 256 20.32 11.25 -21.49
CA TRP A 256 20.67 12.38 -20.62
C TRP A 256 20.97 11.92 -19.19
N TYR A 257 21.84 12.66 -18.52
CA TYR A 257 22.36 12.31 -17.20
C TYR A 257 21.74 13.18 -16.11
N HIS A 258 21.37 12.55 -15.00
CA HIS A 258 20.93 13.20 -13.76
C HIS A 258 21.87 12.83 -12.60
N ARG A 259 21.79 13.58 -11.50
CA ARG A 259 22.32 13.14 -10.20
C ARG A 259 21.18 12.68 -9.30
N ARG A 260 21.52 11.88 -8.29
CA ARG A 260 20.61 11.42 -7.23
C ARG A 260 21.12 11.89 -5.87
N LEU A 261 20.31 12.65 -5.15
CA LEU A 261 20.48 12.92 -3.71
C LEU A 261 19.63 11.90 -2.94
N SER A 262 20.26 11.19 -2.00
CA SER A 262 19.59 10.19 -1.15
C SER A 262 19.45 10.72 0.27
N VAL A 263 18.24 10.71 0.80
CA VAL A 263 17.91 11.11 2.17
C VAL A 263 17.28 9.91 2.90
N PRO A 264 18.08 9.09 3.60
CA PRO A 264 17.56 8.03 4.45
C PRO A 264 16.97 8.63 5.73
N LEU A 265 15.86 8.07 6.22
CA LEU A 265 15.18 8.50 7.43
C LEU A 265 14.70 7.28 8.24
N ALA A 266 14.87 7.35 9.56
CA ALA A 266 14.25 6.40 10.48
C ALA A 266 12.83 6.86 10.84
N ILE A 267 11.92 5.91 11.07
CA ILE A 267 10.58 6.22 11.58
C ILE A 267 10.16 5.19 12.64
N THR A 268 9.47 5.66 13.67
CA THR A 268 8.75 4.86 14.64
C THR A 268 7.28 5.24 14.56
N VAL A 269 6.41 4.28 14.26
CA VAL A 269 4.96 4.50 14.23
C VAL A 269 4.32 3.76 15.40
N LEU A 270 3.66 4.52 16.29
CA LEU A 270 2.98 3.98 17.47
C LEU A 270 1.50 3.68 17.13
N PRO A 271 0.95 2.52 17.52
CA PRO A 271 -0.45 2.20 17.28
C PRO A 271 -1.38 3.14 18.06
N VAL A 272 -2.56 3.41 17.51
CA VAL A 272 -3.57 4.29 18.14
C VAL A 272 -4.89 3.56 18.35
N VAL A 273 -5.48 3.04 17.28
CA VAL A 273 -6.77 2.34 17.32
C VAL A 273 -6.63 1.02 16.59
N GLU A 274 -6.75 -0.08 17.32
CA GLU A 274 -6.79 -1.42 16.74
C GLU A 274 -8.24 -1.76 16.40
N LEU A 275 -8.48 -2.21 15.16
CA LEU A 275 -9.78 -2.72 14.71
C LEU A 275 -9.88 -4.22 14.94
N GLY A 276 -11.01 -4.67 15.49
CA GLY A 276 -11.39 -6.07 15.54
C GLY A 276 -12.06 -6.53 14.24
N LYS A 277 -12.63 -7.74 14.29
CA LYS A 277 -13.39 -8.30 13.16
C LYS A 277 -14.66 -7.48 12.89
N LEU A 278 -15.01 -7.39 11.61
CA LEU A 278 -16.36 -7.02 11.19
C LEU A 278 -17.34 -8.11 11.65
N GLU A 279 -18.53 -7.71 12.11
CA GLU A 279 -19.67 -8.59 12.36
C GLU A 279 -20.90 -8.00 11.64
N ILE A 280 -21.61 -8.82 10.86
CA ILE A 280 -22.84 -8.43 10.17
C ILE A 280 -23.96 -9.38 10.52
N LYS A 281 -25.09 -8.85 10.97
CA LYS A 281 -26.24 -9.63 11.49
C LYS A 281 -27.54 -9.13 10.85
N THR A 282 -28.46 -10.05 10.54
CA THR A 282 -29.85 -9.69 10.22
C THR A 282 -30.48 -9.00 11.43
N LEU A 283 -31.34 -8.01 11.18
CA LEU A 283 -31.69 -7.04 12.20
C LEU A 283 -33.08 -7.29 12.80
N ARG A 284 -33.11 -7.43 14.13
CA ARG A 284 -34.28 -7.15 14.95
C ARG A 284 -34.06 -5.81 15.67
N PRO A 285 -34.96 -4.81 15.58
CA PRO A 285 -34.69 -3.46 16.12
C PRO A 285 -34.26 -3.44 17.60
N TYR A 286 -34.88 -4.27 18.43
CA TYR A 286 -34.52 -4.44 19.84
C TYR A 286 -33.08 -4.93 20.06
N GLU A 287 -32.56 -5.83 19.21
CA GLU A 287 -31.23 -6.40 19.37
C GLU A 287 -30.13 -5.41 19.00
N ALA A 288 -30.38 -4.53 18.02
CA ALA A 288 -29.51 -3.41 17.69
C ALA A 288 -29.40 -2.41 18.85
N VAL A 289 -30.56 -2.01 19.41
CA VAL A 289 -30.62 -1.10 20.58
C VAL A 289 -29.93 -1.73 21.80
N ARG A 290 -30.18 -3.02 22.08
CA ARG A 290 -29.50 -3.76 23.16
C ARG A 290 -27.98 -3.79 22.98
N THR A 291 -27.51 -4.12 21.78
CA THR A 291 -26.06 -4.18 21.47
C THR A 291 -25.38 -2.84 21.68
N LEU A 292 -26.03 -1.74 21.26
CA LEU A 292 -25.53 -0.38 21.47
C LEU A 292 -25.59 0.04 22.96
N ALA A 293 -26.65 -0.36 23.69
CA ALA A 293 -26.80 -0.11 25.13
C ALA A 293 -25.82 -0.90 26.02
N ASP A 294 -25.44 -2.12 25.64
CA ASP A 294 -24.46 -2.91 26.39
C ASP A 294 -23.02 -2.48 26.06
N GLY A 295 -22.76 -2.07 24.81
CA GLY A 295 -21.53 -1.37 24.43
C GLY A 295 -21.35 -0.02 25.13
N LEU A 296 -22.44 0.73 25.34
CA LEU A 296 -22.51 1.93 26.19
C LEU A 296 -21.98 1.65 27.60
N LYS A 297 -22.66 0.75 28.33
CA LYS A 297 -22.31 0.38 29.71
C LYS A 297 -20.88 -0.14 29.82
N ALA A 298 -20.37 -0.82 28.80
CA ALA A 298 -19.00 -1.34 28.77
C ALA A 298 -17.95 -0.22 28.62
N LEU A 299 -18.19 0.76 27.74
CA LEU A 299 -17.29 1.90 27.55
C LEU A 299 -17.34 2.86 28.74
N GLU A 300 -18.53 3.13 29.29
CA GLU A 300 -18.74 3.92 30.51
C GLU A 300 -17.97 3.35 31.72
N ARG A 301 -18.00 2.01 31.89
CA ARG A 301 -17.21 1.30 32.92
C ARG A 301 -15.70 1.48 32.79
N THR A 302 -15.20 1.90 31.63
CA THR A 302 -13.77 2.24 31.43
C THR A 302 -13.48 3.73 31.54
N GLY A 303 -14.47 4.57 31.89
CA GLY A 303 -14.37 6.04 31.90
C GLY A 303 -14.53 6.68 30.52
N GLY A 304 -14.99 5.91 29.52
CA GLY A 304 -15.23 6.40 28.17
C GLY A 304 -16.65 6.94 28.00
N GLY A 305 -16.92 7.48 26.81
CA GLY A 305 -18.22 8.11 26.55
C GLY A 305 -18.58 8.16 25.08
N LEU A 306 -19.88 8.32 24.82
CA LEU A 306 -20.44 8.52 23.49
C LEU A 306 -20.94 9.97 23.43
N PRO A 307 -20.22 10.91 22.79
CA PRO A 307 -20.65 12.31 22.69
C PRO A 307 -22.07 12.46 22.10
N ASP A 308 -22.44 11.55 21.21
CA ASP A 308 -23.73 11.52 20.52
C ASP A 308 -24.63 10.34 20.97
N GLY A 309 -24.26 9.55 22.00
CA GLY A 309 -24.77 8.17 22.19
C GLY A 309 -26.27 7.99 22.42
N LEU A 310 -26.92 8.90 23.15
CA LEU A 310 -28.38 8.86 23.30
C LEU A 310 -29.11 9.35 22.04
N ALA A 311 -28.45 10.18 21.22
CA ALA A 311 -28.93 10.59 19.92
C ALA A 311 -28.72 9.47 18.88
N ASP A 312 -27.60 8.73 18.93
CA ASP A 312 -27.38 7.48 18.17
C ASP A 312 -28.55 6.53 18.44
N ALA A 313 -28.80 6.16 19.70
CA ALA A 313 -29.85 5.21 20.08
C ALA A 313 -31.23 5.60 19.53
N LYS A 314 -31.65 6.86 19.73
CA LYS A 314 -32.93 7.40 19.25
C LYS A 314 -32.98 7.64 17.74
N LEU A 315 -31.85 7.75 17.06
CA LEU A 315 -31.78 7.81 15.60
C LEU A 315 -31.90 6.40 15.01
N PHE A 316 -31.16 5.43 15.55
CA PHE A 316 -31.23 4.04 15.14
C PHE A 316 -32.65 3.52 15.33
N GLU A 317 -33.25 3.70 16.51
CA GLU A 317 -34.65 3.31 16.77
C GLU A 317 -35.62 3.82 15.69
N ARG A 318 -35.53 5.09 15.28
CA ARG A 318 -36.39 5.67 14.23
C ARG A 318 -36.10 5.16 12.82
N LEU A 319 -34.84 4.89 12.48
CA LEU A 319 -34.50 4.26 11.19
C LEU A 319 -35.05 2.83 11.12
N LEU A 320 -34.80 2.06 12.17
CA LEU A 320 -35.14 0.64 12.27
C LEU A 320 -36.65 0.39 12.39
N GLN A 321 -37.40 1.32 12.99
CA GLN A 321 -38.87 1.33 12.94
C GLN A 321 -39.44 1.51 11.52
N GLY A 322 -38.71 2.18 10.63
CA GLY A 322 -39.20 2.47 9.28
C GLY A 322 -38.96 1.37 8.23
N ARG A 323 -37.91 0.54 8.39
CA ARG A 323 -37.41 -0.36 7.33
C ARG A 323 -36.76 -1.68 7.83
N PRO A 324 -37.33 -2.42 8.80
CA PRO A 324 -36.64 -3.54 9.46
C PRO A 324 -36.09 -4.60 8.48
N ASP A 325 -36.87 -5.03 7.49
CA ASP A 325 -36.48 -6.11 6.57
C ASP A 325 -35.44 -5.69 5.51
N LYS A 326 -35.24 -4.38 5.32
CA LYS A 326 -34.37 -3.81 4.28
C LYS A 326 -32.99 -3.39 4.80
N GLU A 327 -32.76 -3.53 6.10
CA GLU A 327 -31.51 -3.17 6.77
C GLU A 327 -30.89 -4.38 7.49
N CYS A 328 -29.61 -4.26 7.80
CA CYS A 328 -28.83 -5.21 8.59
C CYS A 328 -27.98 -4.43 9.61
N LEU A 329 -27.50 -5.11 10.66
CA LEU A 329 -26.61 -4.50 11.63
C LEU A 329 -25.16 -4.75 11.23
N VAL A 330 -24.43 -3.70 10.89
CA VAL A 330 -22.96 -3.75 10.72
C VAL A 330 -22.32 -3.27 12.01
N SER A 331 -21.41 -4.06 12.59
CA SER A 331 -20.67 -3.67 13.79
C SER A 331 -19.22 -4.16 13.76
N PHE A 332 -18.36 -3.51 14.52
CA PHE A 332 -16.98 -3.96 14.75
C PHE A 332 -16.44 -3.40 16.07
N PRO A 333 -15.65 -4.16 16.85
CA PRO A 333 -14.98 -3.64 18.02
C PRO A 333 -13.75 -2.83 17.63
N MET A 334 -13.38 -1.88 18.49
CA MET A 334 -12.10 -1.21 18.47
C MET A 334 -11.47 -1.15 19.87
N VAL A 335 -10.14 -1.04 19.92
CA VAL A 335 -9.36 -0.88 21.16
C VAL A 335 -8.46 0.36 21.02
N ASN A 336 -8.42 1.20 22.05
CA ASN A 336 -7.43 2.29 22.11
C ASN A 336 -6.07 1.74 22.59
N ALA A 337 -5.12 1.63 21.66
CA ALA A 337 -3.74 1.24 21.94
C ALA A 337 -2.85 2.44 22.31
N HIS A 338 -3.34 3.68 22.14
CA HIS A 338 -2.63 4.90 22.55
C HIS A 338 -2.69 5.09 24.07
N ARG A 339 -1.71 5.83 24.60
CA ARG A 339 -1.65 6.21 26.03
C ARG A 339 -2.64 7.30 26.42
N ASN A 340 -3.09 8.09 25.44
CA ASN A 340 -3.96 9.24 25.67
C ASN A 340 -5.42 8.91 25.33
N ASN A 341 -6.36 9.75 25.75
CA ASN A 341 -7.77 9.60 25.40
C ASN A 341 -7.99 9.96 23.92
N VAL A 342 -8.51 9.00 23.15
CA VAL A 342 -8.72 9.11 21.70
C VAL A 342 -10.20 9.23 21.38
N GLU A 343 -10.58 10.23 20.60
CA GLU A 343 -11.91 10.34 20.00
C GLU A 343 -11.89 9.73 18.59
N VAL A 344 -12.67 8.67 18.38
CA VAL A 344 -12.83 8.00 17.09
C VAL A 344 -14.15 8.41 16.46
N VAL A 345 -14.10 8.74 15.17
CA VAL A 345 -15.24 9.19 14.36
C VAL A 345 -15.34 8.34 13.11
N VAL A 346 -16.44 7.59 13.00
CA VAL A 346 -16.83 6.84 11.80
C VAL A 346 -18.05 7.52 11.17
N SER A 347 -18.25 7.42 9.86
CA SER A 347 -19.42 8.00 9.20
C SER A 347 -19.86 7.17 8.00
N LEU A 348 -21.14 6.81 7.98
CA LEU A 348 -21.80 6.09 6.90
C LEU A 348 -22.35 7.09 5.87
N LYS A 349 -21.94 6.93 4.60
CA LYS A 349 -22.57 7.53 3.43
C LYS A 349 -23.60 6.56 2.88
N ASP A 350 -24.86 6.92 3.02
CA ASP A 350 -25.96 6.30 2.28
C ASP A 350 -26.95 7.40 1.87
N GLU A 351 -27.68 7.20 0.77
CA GLU A 351 -28.56 8.23 0.21
C GLU A 351 -30.02 8.08 0.69
N ALA A 352 -30.36 6.93 1.30
CA ALA A 352 -31.59 6.81 2.08
C ALA A 352 -31.59 7.71 3.33
N TYR A 353 -30.42 7.89 3.95
CA TYR A 353 -30.24 8.78 5.10
C TYR A 353 -29.98 10.20 4.61
N HIS A 354 -30.98 11.07 4.76
CA HIS A 354 -30.96 12.48 4.28
C HIS A 354 -29.85 13.34 4.94
N SER A 355 -29.14 12.79 5.92
CA SER A 355 -27.90 13.34 6.46
C SER A 355 -26.91 12.19 6.72
N LYS A 356 -25.60 12.47 6.61
CA LYS A 356 -24.55 11.47 6.85
C LYS A 356 -24.59 10.99 8.31
N LEU A 357 -24.98 9.74 8.53
CA LEU A 357 -24.96 9.13 9.86
C LEU A 357 -23.51 9.04 10.37
N ARG A 358 -23.24 9.67 11.51
CA ARG A 358 -21.93 9.73 12.14
C ARG A 358 -22.01 9.14 13.53
N VAL A 359 -21.04 8.28 13.86
CA VAL A 359 -20.90 7.66 15.18
C VAL A 359 -19.58 8.11 15.78
N ARG A 360 -19.62 8.68 16.99
CA ARG A 360 -18.43 9.09 17.77
C ARG A 360 -18.25 8.26 19.02
N ARG A 361 -17.02 7.85 19.32
CA ARG A 361 -16.64 7.13 20.56
C ARG A 361 -15.42 7.80 21.18
N SER A 362 -15.50 8.20 22.45
CA SER A 362 -14.37 8.70 23.23
C SER A 362 -13.80 7.56 24.06
N LEU A 363 -12.58 7.14 23.74
CA LEU A 363 -11.89 6.00 24.32
C LEU A 363 -10.79 6.46 25.29
N PRO A 364 -10.83 6.08 26.57
CA PRO A 364 -9.67 6.13 27.46
C PRO A 364 -8.57 5.17 27.01
N GLN A 365 -7.40 5.25 27.64
CA GLN A 365 -6.31 4.29 27.42
C GLN A 365 -6.79 2.84 27.63
N ASN A 366 -6.43 1.94 26.71
CA ASN A 366 -6.81 0.51 26.70
C ASN A 366 -8.34 0.22 26.68
N ALA A 367 -9.19 1.25 26.55
CA ALA A 367 -10.64 1.07 26.49
C ALA A 367 -11.08 0.39 25.20
N ARG A 368 -12.21 -0.33 25.27
CA ARG A 368 -12.83 -1.03 24.14
C ARG A 368 -14.21 -0.46 23.85
N ALA A 369 -14.57 -0.34 22.58
CA ALA A 369 -15.88 0.12 22.14
C ALA A 369 -16.36 -0.64 20.91
N GLN A 370 -17.67 -0.93 20.84
CA GLN A 370 -18.30 -1.40 19.61
C GLN A 370 -18.75 -0.19 18.78
N ILE A 371 -18.34 -0.14 17.52
CA ILE A 371 -19.05 0.62 16.49
C ILE A 371 -20.20 -0.22 15.99
N VAL A 372 -21.35 0.41 15.81
CA VAL A 372 -22.58 -0.20 15.31
C VAL A 372 -23.17 0.80 14.31
N PHE A 373 -23.73 0.32 13.21
CA PHE A 373 -24.50 1.09 12.23
C PHE A 373 -25.72 0.28 11.76
N PRO A 374 -26.88 0.91 11.55
CA PRO A 374 -27.87 0.38 10.63
C PRO A 374 -27.31 0.51 9.22
N PHE A 375 -27.32 -0.59 8.47
CA PHE A 375 -26.70 -0.64 7.15
C PHE A 375 -27.72 -1.18 6.14
N PRO A 376 -27.98 -0.47 5.02
CA PRO A 376 -28.93 -0.93 4.01
C PRO A 376 -28.44 -2.25 3.42
N ARG A 377 -29.34 -3.24 3.31
CA ARG A 377 -29.02 -4.45 2.55
C ARG A 377 -28.70 -4.06 1.10
N LEU A 378 -27.69 -4.72 0.56
CA LEU A 378 -27.13 -4.40 -0.74
C LEU A 378 -27.91 -5.13 -1.84
N ASP A 379 -28.40 -4.33 -2.79
CA ASP A 379 -29.08 -4.76 -4.01
C ASP A 379 -28.02 -4.75 -5.12
N ILE A 380 -27.37 -5.88 -5.33
CA ILE A 380 -26.26 -6.06 -6.28
C ILE A 380 -26.55 -7.32 -7.08
N SER A 381 -26.51 -7.24 -8.41
CA SER A 381 -26.91 -8.36 -9.27
C SER A 381 -25.95 -9.56 -9.14
N THR A 382 -26.44 -10.73 -9.53
CA THR A 382 -25.61 -11.95 -9.63
C THR A 382 -24.44 -11.77 -10.59
N GLU A 383 -24.64 -11.06 -11.71
CA GLU A 383 -23.60 -10.74 -12.68
C GLU A 383 -22.52 -9.84 -12.07
N GLU A 384 -22.92 -8.81 -11.32
CA GLU A 384 -21.97 -7.88 -10.70
C GLU A 384 -21.11 -8.57 -9.63
N LEU A 385 -21.71 -9.47 -8.85
CA LEU A 385 -21.02 -10.25 -7.82
C LEU A 385 -20.12 -11.35 -8.39
N ASP A 386 -20.34 -11.78 -9.63
CA ASP A 386 -19.46 -12.73 -10.33
C ASP A 386 -18.39 -12.07 -11.21
N ARG A 387 -18.36 -10.73 -11.30
CA ARG A 387 -17.30 -10.00 -12.03
C ARG A 387 -15.91 -10.39 -11.52
N PRO A 388 -14.91 -10.56 -12.41
CA PRO A 388 -13.56 -10.88 -11.99
C PRO A 388 -12.97 -9.77 -11.12
N ILE A 389 -12.22 -10.15 -10.08
CA ILE A 389 -11.51 -9.20 -9.23
C ILE A 389 -10.43 -8.53 -10.08
N PRO A 390 -10.43 -7.19 -10.21
CA PRO A 390 -9.50 -6.49 -11.10
C PRO A 390 -8.05 -6.53 -10.55
N SER A 391 -7.08 -6.52 -11.45
CA SER A 391 -5.68 -6.21 -11.13
C SER A 391 -5.45 -4.72 -11.38
N LEU A 392 -4.93 -4.00 -10.39
CA LEU A 392 -4.65 -2.57 -10.46
C LEU A 392 -3.22 -2.29 -10.99
N SER A 393 -2.36 -3.31 -11.11
CA SER A 393 -1.04 -3.19 -11.75
C SER A 393 -0.90 -4.10 -12.98
N PRO A 394 -0.10 -3.70 -13.99
CA PRO A 394 0.10 -4.44 -15.24
C PRO A 394 1.08 -5.61 -15.03
N ARG A 395 0.62 -6.63 -14.31
CA ARG A 395 1.36 -7.87 -14.06
C ARG A 395 1.26 -8.80 -15.27
N GLN A 396 2.37 -9.50 -15.58
CA GLN A 396 2.24 -10.78 -16.27
C GLN A 396 1.39 -11.72 -15.40
N PHE A 397 0.51 -12.51 -16.04
CA PHE A 397 -0.43 -13.39 -15.35
C PHE A 397 0.29 -14.43 -14.48
N VAL A 398 0.47 -14.11 -13.19
CA VAL A 398 0.89 -15.08 -12.18
C VAL A 398 -0.27 -16.02 -11.93
N VAL A 399 -0.23 -17.20 -12.55
CA VAL A 399 -1.24 -18.24 -12.35
C VAL A 399 -1.30 -18.57 -10.85
N PRO A 400 -2.47 -18.44 -10.18
CA PRO A 400 -2.57 -18.67 -8.75
C PRO A 400 -2.19 -20.12 -8.44
N LYS A 401 -1.26 -20.31 -7.51
CA LYS A 401 -0.76 -21.63 -7.07
C LYS A 401 -1.87 -22.50 -6.44
N SER A 402 -2.95 -21.88 -5.96
CA SER A 402 -4.07 -22.52 -5.27
C SER A 402 -5.14 -23.05 -6.24
N LYS A 403 -5.34 -24.37 -6.23
CA LYS A 403 -6.43 -25.06 -6.94
C LYS A 403 -7.75 -24.94 -6.18
N SER A 404 -8.36 -23.76 -6.18
CA SER A 404 -9.72 -23.55 -5.64
C SER A 404 -10.79 -24.02 -6.62
N SER A 405 -11.91 -24.54 -6.12
CA SER A 405 -13.04 -24.96 -6.98
C SER A 405 -13.78 -23.75 -7.57
N PRO A 406 -14.51 -23.91 -8.71
CA PRO A 406 -15.29 -22.83 -9.29
C PRO A 406 -16.33 -22.21 -8.32
N ALA A 407 -16.88 -23.02 -7.41
CA ALA A 407 -17.82 -22.57 -6.38
C ALA A 407 -17.13 -21.69 -5.32
N GLU A 408 -15.98 -22.10 -4.80
CA GLU A 408 -15.15 -21.27 -3.89
C GLU A 408 -14.77 -19.94 -4.54
N GLN A 409 -14.44 -19.94 -5.83
CA GLN A 409 -14.09 -18.74 -6.56
C GLN A 409 -15.27 -17.78 -6.71
N ALA A 410 -16.48 -18.27 -6.98
CA ALA A 410 -17.69 -17.46 -7.03
C ALA A 410 -18.04 -16.83 -5.66
N VAL A 411 -17.93 -17.61 -4.57
CA VAL A 411 -18.09 -17.09 -3.20
C VAL A 411 -17.03 -16.03 -2.89
N ALA A 412 -15.77 -16.26 -3.25
CA ALA A 412 -14.68 -15.30 -3.05
C ALA A 412 -14.87 -13.99 -3.85
N ARG A 413 -15.41 -14.04 -5.07
CA ARG A 413 -15.79 -12.86 -5.87
C ARG A 413 -16.94 -12.08 -5.21
N ALA A 414 -18.03 -12.75 -4.87
CA ALA A 414 -19.20 -12.11 -4.23
C ALA A 414 -18.81 -11.44 -2.90
N ARG A 415 -18.03 -12.12 -2.07
CA ARG A 415 -17.49 -11.62 -0.80
C ARG A 415 -16.58 -10.40 -0.99
N PHE A 416 -15.76 -10.38 -2.04
CA PHE A 416 -14.92 -9.23 -2.39
C PHE A 416 -15.77 -8.00 -2.74
N TRP A 417 -16.72 -8.13 -3.67
CA TRP A 417 -17.54 -6.99 -4.11
C TRP A 417 -18.43 -6.45 -2.99
N LEU A 418 -19.02 -7.32 -2.16
CA LEU A 418 -19.76 -6.93 -0.96
C LEU A 418 -18.88 -6.19 0.06
N ALA A 419 -17.63 -6.63 0.27
CA ALA A 419 -16.68 -5.92 1.14
C ALA A 419 -16.32 -4.53 0.58
N GLN A 420 -16.11 -4.39 -0.74
CA GLN A 420 -15.83 -3.10 -1.37
C GLN A 420 -16.98 -2.10 -1.19
N GLU A 421 -18.24 -2.53 -1.29
CA GLU A 421 -19.39 -1.63 -1.08
C GLU A 421 -19.68 -1.33 0.41
N VAL A 422 -19.43 -2.26 1.33
CA VAL A 422 -19.45 -1.97 2.78
C VAL A 422 -18.39 -0.90 3.13
N VAL A 423 -17.16 -1.07 2.65
CA VAL A 423 -16.06 -0.10 2.87
C VAL A 423 -16.34 1.23 2.16
N ALA A 424 -16.93 1.22 0.96
CA ALA A 424 -17.31 2.43 0.25
C ALA A 424 -18.41 3.22 0.99
N LYS A 425 -19.46 2.57 1.49
CA LYS A 425 -20.47 3.25 2.32
C LYS A 425 -19.89 3.74 3.65
N LEU A 426 -18.97 3.03 4.29
CA LEU A 426 -18.28 3.49 5.51
C LEU A 426 -17.24 4.62 5.27
N SER A 427 -16.96 5.01 4.02
CA SER A 427 -15.95 6.02 3.64
C SER A 427 -16.44 7.48 3.71
N GLY A 428 -17.13 7.86 4.78
CA GLY A 428 -17.94 9.10 4.82
C GLY A 428 -17.23 10.46 4.80
N TRP A 429 -15.90 10.53 4.92
CA TRP A 429 -15.17 11.78 5.21
C TRP A 429 -13.88 12.02 4.39
N ARG A 430 -13.61 13.29 4.08
CA ARG A 430 -12.38 13.83 3.46
C ARG A 430 -12.16 15.23 4.02
N GLU A 431 -11.00 15.53 4.61
CA GLU A 431 -10.51 16.91 4.76
C GLU A 431 -9.83 17.30 3.43
N ARG A 432 -9.84 18.58 3.04
CA ARG A 432 -8.81 19.06 2.11
C ARG A 432 -7.47 18.96 2.84
N ALA A 433 -6.46 18.40 2.19
CA ALA A 433 -5.11 18.38 2.77
C ALA A 433 -4.65 19.83 3.03
N PRO A 434 -4.13 20.15 4.22
CA PRO A 434 -3.67 21.50 4.53
C PRO A 434 -2.40 21.80 3.71
N GLY A 435 -2.49 22.69 2.73
CA GLY A 435 -1.33 23.11 1.93
C GLY A 435 -1.65 23.75 0.57
N VAL A 436 -2.77 23.40 -0.07
CA VAL A 436 -3.15 24.03 -1.34
C VAL A 436 -3.93 25.33 -1.09
N ARG A 437 -3.18 26.44 -0.96
CA ARG A 437 -3.71 27.74 -1.37
C ARG A 437 -3.89 27.73 -2.88
N SER A 438 -5.13 27.87 -3.34
CA SER A 438 -5.44 28.19 -4.72
C SER A 438 -5.26 29.71 -4.91
N ASP A 439 -4.00 30.14 -5.03
CA ASP A 439 -3.68 31.53 -5.37
C ASP A 439 -4.10 31.76 -6.82
N GLY A 440 -5.29 32.33 -7.00
CA GLY A 440 -5.92 32.48 -8.30
C GLY A 440 -5.40 33.70 -9.07
N ILE A 441 -4.73 33.46 -10.19
CA ILE A 441 -4.54 34.45 -11.26
C ILE A 441 -5.03 33.78 -12.54
N GLY A 442 -6.01 34.41 -13.19
CA GLY A 442 -6.57 33.92 -14.45
C GLY A 442 -5.67 34.26 -15.64
N GLY A 443 -5.55 33.33 -16.57
CA GLY A 443 -4.91 33.52 -17.87
C GLY A 443 -5.42 32.43 -18.81
N ALA A 444 -6.15 32.82 -19.85
CA ALA A 444 -6.80 31.87 -20.74
C ALA A 444 -5.81 31.28 -21.75
N ASN A 445 -5.92 29.97 -21.99
CA ASN A 445 -5.69 29.36 -23.30
C ASN A 445 -6.32 27.98 -23.32
N GLU A 446 -7.42 27.84 -24.06
CA GLU A 446 -7.96 26.54 -24.43
C GLU A 446 -7.22 26.05 -25.67
N HIS A 447 -6.60 24.86 -25.60
CA HIS A 447 -6.80 23.75 -26.55
C HIS A 447 -5.84 22.58 -26.28
N ALA A 448 -6.38 21.36 -26.40
CA ALA A 448 -5.68 20.09 -26.61
C ALA A 448 -4.49 19.72 -25.68
N SER A 449 -4.75 18.87 -24.67
CA SER A 449 -4.43 17.43 -24.81
C SER A 449 -4.71 16.60 -23.53
N LEU A 450 -5.18 15.36 -23.75
CA LEU A 450 -5.02 14.17 -22.89
C LEU A 450 -5.50 14.25 -21.42
N GLU A 451 -6.77 13.86 -21.24
CA GLU A 451 -7.26 12.98 -20.17
C GLU A 451 -6.52 13.01 -18.81
N GLY A 452 -6.65 14.14 -18.10
CA GLY A 452 -6.41 14.18 -16.66
C GLY A 452 -7.42 13.34 -15.89
N THR A 453 -7.23 12.02 -15.83
CA THR A 453 -8.06 11.12 -15.02
C THR A 453 -7.91 11.47 -13.53
N SER A 454 -8.83 12.30 -13.04
CA SER A 454 -9.07 12.56 -11.63
C SER A 454 -9.60 11.29 -10.96
N THR A 455 -8.70 10.35 -10.66
CA THR A 455 -9.03 9.06 -10.05
C THR A 455 -9.67 9.32 -8.69
N ASN A 456 -10.98 9.07 -8.63
CA ASN A 456 -11.81 9.27 -7.45
C ASN A 456 -11.54 8.18 -6.40
N ALA A 457 -10.34 8.19 -5.82
CA ALA A 457 -9.93 7.28 -4.77
C ALA A 457 -10.92 7.33 -3.59
N ARG A 458 -11.67 6.24 -3.43
CA ARG A 458 -12.61 6.01 -2.32
C ARG A 458 -11.79 5.94 -1.02
N SER A 459 -11.80 7.01 -0.22
CA SER A 459 -10.96 7.09 1.00
C SER A 459 -11.56 6.26 2.13
N SER A 460 -11.28 4.96 2.08
CA SER A 460 -11.71 3.86 2.95
C SER A 460 -11.26 4.00 4.42
N SER A 461 -11.54 5.15 5.03
CA SER A 461 -10.91 5.58 6.28
C SER A 461 -11.86 6.22 7.28
N ALA A 462 -11.86 5.71 8.51
CA ALA A 462 -12.37 6.43 9.67
C ALA A 462 -11.29 7.38 10.23
N ARG A 463 -11.58 8.05 11.34
CA ARG A 463 -10.72 9.10 11.93
C ARG A 463 -10.51 8.88 13.42
N TRP A 464 -9.30 9.19 13.90
CA TRP A 464 -9.02 9.38 15.31
C TRP A 464 -8.49 10.78 15.60
N ILE A 465 -8.70 11.27 16.82
CA ILE A 465 -8.16 12.53 17.36
C ILE A 465 -7.66 12.27 18.79
N ASP A 466 -6.40 12.56 19.08
CA ASP A 466 -5.87 12.56 20.45
C ASP A 466 -6.33 13.84 21.15
N ARG A 467 -7.16 13.71 22.19
CA ARG A 467 -7.75 14.85 22.91
C ARG A 467 -6.75 15.63 23.76
N SER A 468 -5.56 15.09 24.02
CA SER A 468 -4.51 15.76 24.80
C SER A 468 -3.50 16.53 23.95
N THR A 469 -3.19 16.05 22.75
CA THR A 469 -2.19 16.66 21.86
C THR A 469 -2.81 17.36 20.63
N GLY A 470 -4.10 17.14 20.35
CA GLY A 470 -4.77 17.63 19.14
C GLY A 470 -4.32 16.93 17.85
N ARG A 471 -3.41 15.94 17.92
CA ARG A 471 -2.97 15.12 16.78
C ARG A 471 -4.15 14.35 16.21
N LYS A 472 -4.12 14.11 14.89
CA LYS A 472 -5.21 13.48 14.13
C LYS A 472 -4.64 12.44 13.17
N GLY A 473 -5.40 11.39 12.90
CA GLY A 473 -5.06 10.42 11.87
C GLY A 473 -6.25 9.64 11.33
N TYR A 474 -5.96 8.77 10.38
CA TYR A 474 -6.92 8.01 9.59
C TYR A 474 -6.79 6.51 9.87
N ILE A 475 -7.89 5.87 10.26
CA ILE A 475 -7.95 4.42 10.51
C ILE A 475 -8.34 3.71 9.21
N ASP A 476 -7.54 2.74 8.75
CA ASP A 476 -7.73 2.03 7.49
C ASP A 476 -8.83 0.95 7.57
N LEU A 477 -10.03 1.26 7.07
CA LEU A 477 -11.19 0.38 7.06
C LEU A 477 -11.14 -0.70 5.96
N SER A 478 -10.20 -0.63 5.01
CA SER A 478 -10.02 -1.70 4.01
C SER A 478 -9.57 -3.04 4.61
N SER A 479 -9.21 -3.04 5.89
CA SER A 479 -8.93 -4.22 6.71
C SER A 479 -10.19 -4.97 7.19
N LEU A 480 -11.39 -4.38 7.08
CA LEU A 480 -12.66 -4.98 7.51
C LEU A 480 -13.12 -6.08 6.54
N MET A 481 -12.64 -7.30 6.78
CA MET A 481 -13.00 -8.48 6.00
C MET A 481 -14.46 -8.91 6.24
N VAL A 482 -15.23 -9.06 5.16
CA VAL A 482 -16.51 -9.78 5.17
C VAL A 482 -16.24 -11.30 5.23
N ALA A 483 -17.01 -12.01 6.06
CA ALA A 483 -16.99 -13.46 6.21
C ALA A 483 -18.19 -14.10 5.46
N ASP A 484 -18.17 -15.42 5.29
CA ASP A 484 -19.09 -16.10 4.36
C ASP A 484 -20.54 -16.19 4.91
N ASP A 485 -20.69 -16.20 6.23
CA ASP A 485 -21.97 -16.09 6.96
C ASP A 485 -22.62 -14.70 6.82
N HIS A 486 -21.81 -13.64 6.71
CA HIS A 486 -22.31 -12.29 6.47
C HIS A 486 -22.96 -12.10 5.08
N LEU A 487 -22.70 -12.98 4.10
CA LEU A 487 -23.16 -12.83 2.71
C LEU A 487 -24.69 -12.81 2.61
N GLN A 488 -25.37 -13.66 3.40
CA GLN A 488 -26.83 -13.70 3.48
C GLN A 488 -27.40 -12.52 4.27
N CYS A 489 -26.66 -11.99 5.26
CA CYS A 489 -27.09 -10.82 6.02
C CYS A 489 -26.99 -9.51 5.21
N LEU A 490 -25.99 -9.39 4.34
CA LEU A 490 -25.79 -8.23 3.47
C LEU A 490 -26.72 -8.20 2.26
N ARG A 491 -26.99 -9.34 1.63
CA ARG A 491 -27.85 -9.40 0.44
C ARG A 491 -29.30 -9.09 0.78
N ARG A 492 -29.94 -8.31 -0.07
CA ARG A 492 -31.40 -8.19 -0.08
C ARG A 492 -32.00 -9.51 -0.59
N ASP A 493 -32.99 -10.04 0.12
CA ASP A 493 -33.71 -11.24 -0.33
C ASP A 493 -34.55 -10.90 -1.58
N PRO A 494 -34.52 -11.72 -2.65
CA PRO A 494 -35.16 -11.40 -3.93
C PRO A 494 -36.70 -11.50 -3.89
N LEU A 495 -37.27 -12.10 -2.83
CA LEU A 495 -38.71 -12.25 -2.63
C LEU A 495 -39.08 -11.91 -1.18
N SER A 496 -39.87 -10.86 -0.97
CA SER A 496 -40.43 -10.50 0.33
C SER A 496 -41.89 -10.98 0.44
N LEU A 497 -42.10 -12.17 1.01
CA LEU A 497 -43.43 -12.76 1.21
C LEU A 497 -44.05 -12.29 2.55
N SER A 498 -44.94 -11.31 2.50
CA SER A 498 -45.68 -10.81 3.67
C SER A 498 -46.99 -11.57 3.87
N LEU A 499 -47.03 -12.50 4.84
CA LEU A 499 -48.23 -13.28 5.16
C LEU A 499 -49.18 -12.50 6.09
N HIS A 500 -50.15 -11.79 5.52
CA HIS A 500 -51.23 -11.16 6.29
C HIS A 500 -52.26 -12.20 6.75
N ILE A 501 -52.20 -12.60 8.03
CA ILE A 501 -53.24 -13.40 8.68
C ILE A 501 -54.28 -12.46 9.28
N SER A 502 -55.42 -12.30 8.61
CA SER A 502 -56.60 -11.67 9.18
C SER A 502 -57.49 -12.72 9.85
N THR A 503 -57.72 -12.58 11.16
CA THR A 503 -58.67 -13.41 11.90
C THR A 503 -60.09 -12.96 11.60
N PHE A 504 -60.72 -13.60 10.60
CA PHE A 504 -62.15 -13.42 10.35
C PHE A 504 -62.99 -13.99 11.50
N ALA A 505 -63.47 -13.10 12.37
CA ALA A 505 -64.52 -13.41 13.34
C ALA A 505 -65.88 -13.47 12.62
N GLY A 506 -66.13 -14.58 11.90
CA GLY A 506 -67.42 -14.84 11.26
C GLY A 506 -68.45 -15.32 12.28
N GLY A 507 -69.59 -14.62 12.38
CA GLY A 507 -70.65 -14.94 13.33
C GLY A 507 -71.93 -14.15 13.06
N ASP A 508 -72.69 -14.55 12.03
CA ASP A 508 -74.04 -14.04 11.80
C ASP A 508 -75.00 -14.54 12.89
N ALA A 509 -75.78 -13.63 13.48
CA ALA A 509 -76.87 -13.95 14.39
C ALA A 509 -78.04 -12.96 14.21
N VAL A 510 -78.98 -13.35 13.34
CA VAL A 510 -80.44 -13.09 13.34
C VAL A 510 -80.95 -11.78 13.98
N GLN A 511 -81.67 -10.99 13.18
CA GLN A 511 -82.53 -9.91 13.68
C GLN A 511 -83.72 -10.46 14.48
N GLU A 512 -83.98 -9.90 15.67
CA GLU A 512 -85.36 -9.65 16.12
C GLU A 512 -85.43 -8.40 17.02
N ASN A 513 -86.63 -7.90 17.27
CA ASN A 513 -86.87 -6.53 17.75
C ASN A 513 -86.85 -6.38 19.28
N GLY A 514 -86.35 -5.26 19.80
CA GLY A 514 -86.45 -4.88 21.22
C GLY A 514 -86.22 -3.38 21.44
N LEU A 515 -87.10 -2.74 22.20
CA LEU A 515 -87.10 -1.29 22.48
C LEU A 515 -86.56 -0.97 23.88
N VAL A 516 -85.84 0.16 23.98
CA VAL A 516 -85.72 1.06 25.15
C VAL A 516 -85.19 0.47 26.47
N GLY A 517 -84.16 1.12 27.03
CA GLY A 517 -83.73 0.89 28.42
C GLY A 517 -82.42 1.60 28.76
N SER A 518 -82.51 2.78 29.38
CA SER A 518 -81.37 3.49 29.96
C SER A 518 -81.28 3.23 31.45
N GLU A 519 -80.10 2.92 32.00
CA GLU A 519 -79.76 3.34 33.37
C GLU A 519 -78.25 3.31 33.64
N GLU A 520 -77.83 4.08 34.65
CA GLU A 520 -76.44 4.23 35.10
C GLU A 520 -76.16 3.33 36.32
N ALA A 521 -74.93 2.81 36.46
CA ALA A 521 -74.40 2.46 37.79
C ALA A 521 -72.86 2.38 37.82
N ASN A 522 -72.27 2.98 38.86
CA ASN A 522 -70.85 2.80 39.21
C ASN A 522 -70.59 1.42 39.83
N GLY A 523 -69.40 0.83 39.61
CA GLY A 523 -69.09 -0.52 40.11
C GLY A 523 -67.59 -0.82 40.32
N ARG A 524 -66.80 0.16 40.73
CA ARG A 524 -65.35 -0.02 40.97
C ARG A 524 -65.08 -0.66 42.34
N LEU A 525 -64.54 -1.88 42.36
CA LEU A 525 -63.69 -2.37 43.45
C LEU A 525 -62.77 -3.51 42.96
N THR A 526 -61.64 -3.69 43.64
CA THR A 526 -60.56 -4.63 43.29
C THR A 526 -60.18 -5.48 44.54
N PRO A 527 -59.03 -6.18 44.62
CA PRO A 527 -59.02 -7.65 44.62
C PRO A 527 -58.54 -8.28 45.93
N GLU A 528 -58.86 -9.55 46.13
CA GLU A 528 -58.28 -10.48 47.12
C GLU A 528 -58.71 -11.90 46.72
N ASN A 529 -58.07 -13.01 47.10
CA ASN A 529 -56.64 -13.29 47.32
C ASN A 529 -56.46 -14.83 47.39
N ASP A 530 -55.21 -15.31 47.43
CA ASP A 530 -54.84 -16.63 47.97
C ASP A 530 -55.45 -17.90 47.28
N ALA A 531 -54.96 -19.12 47.53
CA ALA A 531 -53.56 -19.56 47.66
C ALA A 531 -53.44 -21.08 47.43
N ASN A 532 -52.19 -21.52 47.28
CA ASN A 532 -51.64 -22.77 47.82
C ASN A 532 -51.82 -24.12 47.07
N GLU A 533 -50.73 -24.91 47.11
CA GLU A 533 -50.60 -26.39 46.94
C GLU A 533 -51.15 -27.10 45.67
N GLY A 534 -50.60 -28.23 45.23
CA GLY A 534 -49.42 -28.98 45.69
C GLY A 534 -49.28 -30.36 44.99
N LEU A 535 -48.08 -30.97 45.04
CA LEU A 535 -47.72 -32.32 44.53
C LEU A 535 -47.81 -32.50 42.98
N GLN A 536 -46.75 -32.88 42.24
CA GLN A 536 -45.88 -34.08 42.22
C GLN A 536 -46.33 -35.21 41.26
N ARG A 537 -45.57 -35.33 40.15
CA ARG A 537 -45.10 -36.55 39.45
C ARG A 537 -46.04 -37.77 39.29
N THR A 538 -46.25 -38.16 38.02
CA THR A 538 -45.87 -39.51 37.51
C THR A 538 -45.66 -39.48 35.98
N ASN A 539 -44.81 -40.37 35.46
CA ASN A 539 -44.72 -40.66 34.02
C ASN A 539 -45.84 -41.62 33.60
N GLY A 540 -46.32 -41.52 32.36
CA GLY A 540 -47.25 -42.49 31.78
C GLY A 540 -47.21 -42.46 30.25
N THR A 541 -46.71 -43.53 29.63
CA THR A 541 -46.71 -43.72 28.17
C THR A 541 -47.83 -44.67 27.79
N LEU A 542 -48.72 -44.32 26.86
CA LEU A 542 -49.30 -45.23 25.87
C LEU A 542 -50.19 -44.50 24.84
N ASP A 543 -49.63 -44.39 23.64
CA ASP A 543 -50.19 -44.63 22.30
C ASP A 543 -51.69 -44.50 21.92
N ASN A 544 -51.88 -44.05 20.66
CA ASN A 544 -53.01 -44.21 19.73
C ASN A 544 -54.46 -43.83 20.10
N GLY A 545 -55.02 -42.87 19.34
CA GLY A 545 -56.45 -42.53 19.32
C GLY A 545 -56.80 -41.51 18.22
N ALA A 546 -57.12 -41.98 17.01
CA ALA A 546 -57.31 -41.11 15.84
C ALA A 546 -58.62 -40.31 15.85
N ARG A 547 -58.60 -39.05 15.35
CA ARG A 547 -59.82 -38.29 15.00
C ARG A 547 -59.61 -37.21 13.92
N SER A 548 -60.44 -37.31 12.87
CA SER A 548 -60.95 -36.26 11.96
C SER A 548 -60.00 -35.15 11.46
N ALA A 549 -59.68 -35.17 10.16
CA ALA A 549 -59.10 -34.03 9.44
C ALA A 549 -60.20 -33.18 8.80
N SER A 550 -60.53 -32.02 9.40
CA SER A 550 -61.43 -31.04 8.81
C SER A 550 -60.72 -30.24 7.70
N LYS A 551 -61.03 -30.53 6.43
CA LYS A 551 -60.55 -29.74 5.29
C LYS A 551 -61.20 -28.35 5.27
N VAL A 552 -60.46 -27.33 5.67
CA VAL A 552 -60.78 -25.92 5.38
C VAL A 552 -60.16 -25.56 4.02
N PRO A 553 -60.92 -24.97 3.07
CA PRO A 553 -60.38 -24.58 1.77
C PRO A 553 -59.55 -23.29 1.87
N PHE A 554 -58.23 -23.42 1.78
CA PHE A 554 -57.33 -22.26 1.70
C PHE A 554 -57.38 -21.64 0.30
N LYS A 555 -57.84 -20.39 0.20
CA LYS A 555 -57.74 -19.59 -1.03
C LYS A 555 -56.48 -18.71 -0.98
N VAL A 556 -55.42 -19.13 -1.67
CA VAL A 556 -54.25 -18.26 -1.91
C VAL A 556 -54.69 -17.16 -2.88
N ILE A 557 -54.49 -15.91 -2.48
CA ILE A 557 -54.61 -14.75 -3.38
C ILE A 557 -53.19 -14.30 -3.69
N VAL A 558 -52.78 -14.42 -4.94
CA VAL A 558 -51.52 -13.85 -5.45
C VAL A 558 -51.86 -12.48 -6.02
N ASP A 559 -51.35 -11.42 -5.39
CA ASP A 559 -51.61 -10.03 -5.79
C ASP A 559 -50.49 -9.57 -6.75
N GLU A 560 -50.53 -10.05 -7.99
CA GLU A 560 -49.61 -9.61 -9.05
C GLU A 560 -49.94 -8.16 -9.45
N ARG A 561 -49.09 -7.22 -9.04
CA ARG A 561 -49.11 -5.87 -9.59
C ARG A 561 -48.31 -5.83 -10.90
N PRO A 562 -48.90 -5.36 -12.01
CA PRO A 562 -48.15 -5.13 -13.24
C PRO A 562 -47.20 -3.93 -13.09
N GLU A 563 -46.10 -3.95 -13.84
CA GLU A 563 -45.19 -2.82 -13.98
C GLU A 563 -45.81 -1.71 -14.86
N ALA A 564 -45.57 -0.45 -14.49
CA ALA A 564 -45.85 0.77 -15.26
C ALA A 564 -44.96 1.92 -14.76
#